data_AF-A0A3M7TPE9-F1
#
_entry.id   AF-A0A3M7TPE9-F1
#
_cell.length_a   1.000
_cell.length_b   1.000
_cell.length_c   1.000
_cell.angle_alpha   90.00
_cell.angle_beta   90.00
_cell.angle_gamma   90.00
#
_symmetry.space_group_name_H-M   'P 1'
#
loop_
_entity.id
_entity.type
_entity.pdbx_description
1 polymer ?
#
loop_
_entity_poly.entity_id
_entity_poly.type
_entity_poly.pdbx_seq_one_letter_code
_entity_poly.pdbx_strand_id
1 'polypeptide(L)'
;MFLNYLPQGFWLSIVAFVTFQWVAIPVIAHLSTSAAGVMMGILFIISVIYPLYLLFMLLYLSQVKKLNGEQLMIAAVFLLIPLFAYIPLVA
;
A
#
# COMPACT_ATOMS: atom_id res chain seq x y z
N MET A 1 1.73 -10.86 -20.34
CA MET A 1 1.88 -9.70 -21.24
C MET A 1 1.55 -8.35 -20.57
N PHE A 2 0.72 -8.30 -19.51
CA PHE A 2 0.33 -7.04 -18.83
C PHE A 2 1.40 -6.41 -17.91
N LEU A 3 2.33 -7.21 -17.36
CA LEU A 3 3.34 -6.75 -16.40
C LEU A 3 4.36 -5.74 -16.99
N ASN A 4 4.54 -5.73 -18.31
CA ASN A 4 5.53 -4.88 -18.98
C ASN A 4 5.07 -3.43 -19.18
N TYR A 5 3.78 -3.11 -18.93
CA TYR A 5 3.25 -1.76 -19.13
C TYR A 5 3.44 -0.85 -17.90
N LEU A 6 3.59 -1.44 -16.71
CA LEU A 6 3.74 -0.66 -15.48
C LEU A 6 5.22 -0.39 -15.22
N PRO A 7 5.59 0.87 -14.89
CA PRO A 7 6.98 1.25 -14.71
C PRO A 7 7.60 0.50 -13.52
N GLN A 8 8.89 0.19 -13.56
CA GLN A 8 9.57 -0.51 -12.45
C GLN A 8 9.38 0.17 -11.09
N GLY A 9 9.34 1.52 -11.07
CA GLY A 9 9.08 2.28 -9.86
C GLY A 9 7.71 2.03 -9.24
N PHE A 10 6.70 1.63 -10.02
CA PHE A 10 5.39 1.22 -9.50
C PHE A 10 5.50 -0.05 -8.67
N TRP A 11 6.15 -1.08 -9.21
CA TRP A 11 6.36 -2.35 -8.50
C TRP A 11 7.20 -2.15 -7.25
N LEU A 12 8.27 -1.35 -7.35
CA LEU A 12 9.11 -1.00 -6.21
C LEU A 12 8.30 -0.29 -5.12
N SER A 13 7.37 0.59 -5.49
CA SER A 13 6.51 1.28 -4.52
C SER A 13 5.59 0.33 -3.76
N ILE A 14 5.03 -0.70 -4.42
CA ILE A 14 4.21 -1.73 -3.76
C ILE A 14 5.07 -2.51 -2.76
N VAL A 15 6.23 -3.00 -3.20
CA VAL A 15 7.13 -3.77 -2.33
C VAL A 15 7.57 -2.93 -1.13
N ALA A 16 7.99 -1.68 -1.36
CA ALA A 16 8.40 -0.77 -0.31
C ALA A 16 7.27 -0.50 0.70
N PHE A 17 6.05 -0.30 0.23
CA PHE A 17 4.90 -0.06 1.09
C PHE A 17 4.56 -1.30 1.93
N VAL A 18 4.58 -2.49 1.34
CA VAL A 18 4.38 -3.75 2.07
C VAL A 18 5.49 -3.96 3.11
N THR A 19 6.75 -3.74 2.76
CA THR A 19 7.85 -3.79 3.74
C THR A 19 7.64 -2.78 4.87
N PHE A 20 7.22 -1.55 4.55
CA PHE A 20 6.89 -0.55 5.56
C PHE A 20 5.77 -1.00 6.48
N GLN A 21 4.69 -1.60 5.96
CA GLN A 21 3.60 -2.16 6.76
C GLN A 21 4.10 -3.20 7.76
N TRP A 22 4.95 -4.12 7.31
CA TRP A 22 5.52 -5.17 8.18
C TRP A 22 6.48 -4.62 9.24
N VAL A 23 7.30 -3.62 8.89
CA VAL A 23 8.22 -2.97 9.83
C VAL A 23 7.48 -2.07 10.81
N ALA A 24 6.34 -1.49 10.41
CA ALA A 24 5.55 -0.64 11.29
C ALA A 24 4.97 -1.42 12.47
N ILE A 25 4.63 -2.71 12.31
CA ILE A 25 4.06 -3.53 13.39
C ILE A 25 4.97 -3.59 14.63
N PRO A 26 6.24 -4.04 14.56
CA PRO A 26 7.10 -4.08 15.73
C PRO A 26 7.40 -2.70 16.30
N VAL A 27 7.46 -1.66 15.46
CA VAL A 27 7.62 -0.27 15.92
C VAL A 27 6.41 0.17 16.75
N ILE A 28 5.19 -0.05 16.24
CA ILE A 28 3.96 0.26 16.97
C ILE A 28 3.86 -0.58 18.25
N ALA A 29 4.21 -1.87 18.19
CA ALA A 29 4.21 -2.75 19.35
C ALA A 29 5.22 -2.32 20.42
N HIS A 30 6.35 -1.73 20.03
CA HIS A 30 7.31 -1.17 20.98
C HIS A 30 6.82 0.13 21.63
N LEU A 31 6.04 0.93 20.90
CA LEU A 31 5.48 2.20 21.38
C LEU A 31 4.15 2.04 22.12
N SER A 32 3.48 0.92 21.95
CA SER A 32 2.18 0.65 22.54
C SER A 32 2.28 -0.28 23.74
N THR A 33 1.51 0.00 24.78
CA THR A 33 1.44 -0.82 26.00
C THR A 33 0.36 -1.90 25.94
N SER A 34 -0.41 -1.97 24.86
CA SER A 34 -1.54 -2.92 24.74
C SER A 34 -1.78 -3.38 23.30
N ALA A 35 -2.34 -4.58 23.15
CA ALA A 35 -2.76 -5.11 21.85
C ALA A 35 -3.77 -4.20 21.12
N ALA A 36 -4.66 -3.55 21.87
CA ALA A 36 -5.62 -2.60 21.32
C ALA A 36 -4.92 -1.39 20.67
N GLY A 37 -3.86 -0.87 21.28
CA GLY A 37 -3.09 0.23 20.68
C GLY A 37 -2.33 -0.19 19.42
N VAL A 38 -1.84 -1.44 19.35
CA VAL A 38 -1.26 -2.01 18.12
C VAL A 38 -2.30 -2.10 17.01
N MET A 39 -3.49 -2.62 17.32
CA MET A 39 -4.59 -2.69 16.36
C MET A 39 -4.99 -1.30 15.85
N MET A 40 -5.10 -0.30 16.73
CA MET A 40 -5.39 1.08 16.33
C MET A 40 -4.33 1.66 15.39
N GLY A 41 -3.05 1.36 15.63
CA GLY A 41 -1.96 1.77 14.73
C GLY A 41 -2.07 1.12 13.35
N ILE A 42 -2.39 -0.17 13.29
CA ILE A 42 -2.62 -0.89 12.01
C ILE A 42 -3.84 -0.30 11.28
N LEU A 43 -4.94 -0.06 11.98
CA LEU A 43 -6.14 0.58 11.41
C LEU A 43 -5.83 1.98 10.87
N PHE A 44 -5.01 2.76 11.56
CA PHE A 44 -4.56 4.07 11.06
C PHE A 44 -3.79 3.94 9.74
N ILE A 45 -2.89 2.95 9.62
CA ILE A 45 -2.17 2.71 8.35
C ILE A 45 -3.15 2.34 7.23
N ILE A 46 -4.12 1.47 7.51
CA ILE A 46 -5.10 1.01 6.51
C ILE A 46 -6.07 2.12 6.12
N SER A 47 -6.56 2.93 7.06
CA SER A 47 -7.61 3.92 6.83
C SER A 47 -7.09 5.29 6.39
N VAL A 48 -5.82 5.61 6.66
CA VAL A 48 -5.26 6.94 6.36
C VAL A 48 -4.06 6.84 5.42
N ILE A 49 -3.03 6.07 5.80
CA ILE A 49 -1.77 6.03 5.04
C ILE A 49 -1.95 5.33 3.69
N TYR A 50 -2.68 4.22 3.65
CA TYR A 50 -2.93 3.48 2.42
C TYR A 50 -3.75 4.27 1.37
N PRO A 51 -4.89 4.92 1.71
CA PRO A 51 -5.62 5.73 0.74
C PRO A 51 -4.79 6.88 0.17
N LEU A 52 -3.95 7.52 0.99
CA LEU A 52 -3.01 8.53 0.52
C LEU A 52 -1.99 7.94 -0.46
N TYR A 53 -1.37 6.81 -0.12
CA TYR A 53 -0.46 6.10 -1.01
C TYR A 53 -1.11 5.74 -2.35
N LEU A 54 -2.33 5.17 -2.31
CA LEU A 54 -3.09 4.81 -3.50
C LEU A 54 -3.37 6.05 -4.37
N LEU A 55 -3.84 7.15 -3.77
CA LEU A 55 -4.11 8.39 -4.48
C LEU A 55 -2.85 8.96 -5.13
N PHE A 56 -1.75 9.09 -4.39
CA PHE A 56 -0.50 9.64 -4.91
C PHE A 56 0.08 8.77 -6.02
N MET A 57 0.00 7.44 -5.91
CA MET A 57 0.46 6.55 -6.97
C MET A 57 -0.40 6.65 -8.22
N LEU A 58 -1.72 6.69 -8.09
CA LEU A 58 -2.60 6.87 -9.25
C LEU A 58 -2.38 8.23 -9.93
N LEU A 59 -2.20 9.30 -9.16
CA LEU A 59 -1.84 10.63 -9.69
C LEU A 59 -0.48 10.60 -10.39
N TYR A 60 0.53 9.98 -9.81
CA TYR A 60 1.85 9.84 -10.44
C TYR A 60 1.76 9.06 -11.77
N LEU A 61 1.05 7.94 -11.80
CA LEU A 61 0.90 7.15 -13.01
C LEU A 61 0.11 7.89 -14.09
N SER A 62 -0.93 8.64 -13.70
CA SER A 62 -1.77 9.40 -14.63
C SER A 62 -1.07 10.65 -15.16
N GLN A 63 -0.45 11.45 -14.28
CA GLN A 63 0.08 12.77 -14.66
C GLN A 63 1.54 12.73 -15.12
N VAL A 64 2.37 11.87 -14.49
CA VAL A 64 3.80 11.81 -14.80
C VAL A 64 4.08 10.73 -15.84
N LYS A 65 3.51 9.54 -15.68
CA LYS A 65 3.69 8.42 -16.62
C LYS A 65 2.67 8.40 -17.75
N LYS A 66 1.63 9.24 -17.69
CA LYS A 66 0.61 9.42 -18.73
C LYS A 66 -0.03 8.10 -19.16
N LEU A 67 -0.27 7.20 -18.20
CA LEU A 67 -0.94 5.94 -18.47
C LEU A 67 -2.40 6.18 -18.88
N ASN A 68 -2.91 5.36 -19.78
CA ASN A 68 -4.32 5.42 -20.20
C ASN A 68 -5.27 4.81 -19.15
N GLY A 69 -6.58 4.95 -19.36
CA GLY A 69 -7.59 4.49 -18.40
C GLY A 69 -7.52 2.99 -18.08
N GLU A 70 -7.31 2.14 -19.09
CA GLU A 70 -7.19 0.69 -18.89
C GLU A 70 -5.95 0.33 -18.06
N GLN A 71 -4.81 0.96 -18.35
CA GLN A 71 -3.57 0.76 -17.59
C GLN A 71 -3.69 1.25 -16.15
N LEU A 72 -4.38 2.37 -15.92
CA LEU A 72 -4.67 2.87 -14.58
C LEU A 72 -5.59 1.94 -13.81
N MET A 73 -6.60 1.34 -14.46
CA MET A 73 -7.46 0.34 -13.83
C MET A 73 -6.65 -0.90 -13.40
N ILE A 74 -5.77 -1.40 -14.27
CA ILE A 74 -4.88 -2.51 -13.94
C ILE A 74 -3.96 -2.14 -12.76
N ALA A 75 -3.35 -0.94 -12.79
CA ALA A 75 -2.52 -0.46 -11.70
C ALA A 75 -3.30 -0.36 -10.38
N ALA A 76 -4.54 0.13 -10.41
CA ALA A 76 -5.39 0.23 -9.23
C ALA A 76 -5.66 -1.14 -8.60
N VAL A 77 -5.89 -2.18 -9.41
CA VAL A 77 -6.04 -3.57 -8.93
C VAL A 77 -4.78 -4.04 -8.20
N PHE A 78 -3.60 -3.82 -8.79
CA PHE A 78 -2.33 -4.20 -8.14
C PHE A 78 -2.03 -3.37 -6.89
N LEU A 79 -2.46 -2.10 -6.84
CA LEU A 79 -2.36 -1.27 -5.64
C LEU A 79 -3.22 -1.77 -4.49
N LEU A 80 -4.14 -2.73 -4.69
CA LEU A 80 -4.87 -3.36 -3.60
C LEU A 80 -4.03 -4.38 -2.82
N ILE A 81 -2.93 -4.90 -3.37
CA ILE A 81 -2.08 -5.93 -2.74
C ILE A 81 -1.70 -5.58 -1.28
N PRO A 82 -1.26 -4.35 -0.95
CA PRO A 82 -0.97 -3.96 0.42
C PRO A 82 -2.10 -4.14 1.43
N LEU A 83 -3.36 -4.11 1.03
CA LEU A 83 -4.48 -4.35 1.95
C LEU A 83 -4.51 -5.80 2.43
N PHE A 84 -4.09 -6.74 1.58
CA PHE A 84 -4.07 -8.15 1.89
C PHE A 84 -2.84 -8.54 2.73
N ALA A 85 -1.82 -7.68 2.78
CA ALA A 85 -0.58 -7.94 3.54
C ALA A 85 -0.79 -8.02 5.06
N TYR A 86 -1.89 -7.46 5.58
CA TYR A 86 -2.25 -7.52 7.00
C TYR A 86 -3.24 -8.64 7.36
N ILE A 87 -3.78 -9.40 6.39
CA ILE A 87 -4.82 -10.42 6.64
C ILE A 87 -4.48 -11.40 7.78
N PRO A 88 -3.24 -11.92 7.91
CA PRO A 88 -2.91 -12.85 8.99
C PRO A 88 -3.05 -12.28 10.41
N LEU A 89 -3.24 -10.96 10.55
CA LEU A 89 -3.32 -10.28 11.84
C LEU A 89 -4.73 -9.81 12.20
N VAL A 90 -5.65 -9.80 11.24
CA VAL A 90 -7.03 -9.30 11.43
C VAL A 90 -8.06 -10.44 11.42
N ALA A 91 -7.70 -11.62 10.91
CA ALA A 91 -8.48 -12.85 10.95
C ALA A 91 -8.11 -13.71 12.18
#